data_AF-A0AB38YIH0-F1
#
_entry.id   AF-A0AB38YIH0-F1
#
_cell.length_a   1.000
_cell.length_b   1.000
_cell.length_c   1.000
_cell.angle_alpha   90.00
_cell.angle_beta   90.00
_cell.angle_gamma   90.00
#
_symmetry.space_group_name_H-M   'P 1'
#
loop_
_entity.id
_entity.type
_entity.pdbx_description
1 polymer ?
#
loop_
_entity_poly.entity_id
_entity_poly.type
_entity_poly.pdbx_seq_one_letter_code
_entity_poly.pdbx_strand_id
1 'polypeptide(L)'
;MKFVQRLSVVSLLFATALASLVVAEESMWFGQLKSGGYLWVETPEGSTLKLNGSPIEISVPRTLVGFGRNESGDIILERQLPYEEPKIWSLPVASRSYLEQRVEGVPPRTLDPSPEEWERMQRDSAALAKARQSVTPDNTGVTMPFAWPLYGRITGVYGSQRWYNGEPSTPHWGIDIARPTGTPILAPADGRVTLADDLFLSGKTILMDHGQSLTSSFLHMSDLKVQEGQWVRQGDVIGLVGSTGRSTGPHLDWRMDWNGVRIDPALWVPAMDDVCEIKGSGDELVILLHGLGRTSRSMNAMADALLDNGFSVCNQNYPSRNETVQMLSSYVASAVQKARMEGKSQVHFVTHSLGGILARYYLAYSSHELDGRVVMLAPPNQGSEIVDTLEQWPGIFEQIMGPAARQLSTSPESLPNQLPPISIPVGILAGDRSSDPWFDGLFEETANDGKVSVESTRLLTMKDHKVVPAGHTFIMNNRDVQAEVISFLRYGHFLKDELAGE
;
A
#
# COMPACT_ATOMS: atom_id res chain seq x y z
N MET A 1 47.42 12.58 -55.05
CA MET A 1 47.64 11.12 -54.99
C MET A 1 46.49 10.51 -54.19
N LYS A 2 45.65 9.71 -54.86
CA LYS A 2 44.42 9.12 -54.31
C LYS A 2 44.69 7.68 -53.86
N PHE A 3 44.39 7.38 -52.61
CA PHE A 3 44.16 6.04 -52.03
C PHE A 3 43.14 6.35 -50.92
N VAL A 4 41.98 5.70 -50.79
CA VAL A 4 41.80 4.31 -50.37
C VAL A 4 40.35 3.87 -50.65
N GLN A 5 40.26 2.61 -51.11
CA GLN A 5 39.18 1.59 -51.03
C GLN A 5 37.69 1.99 -50.95
N ARG A 6 36.96 1.53 -51.98
CA ARG A 6 35.56 1.12 -51.91
C ARG A 6 35.45 -0.23 -51.23
N LEU A 7 34.65 -0.34 -50.17
CA LEU A 7 33.89 -1.56 -49.82
C LEU A 7 32.98 -1.23 -48.63
N SER A 8 31.69 -1.04 -48.91
CA SER A 8 30.60 -1.11 -47.93
C SER A 8 29.31 -1.09 -48.72
N VAL A 9 28.59 -2.22 -48.77
CA VAL A 9 27.16 -2.36 -48.49
C VAL A 9 26.88 -3.87 -48.59
N VAL A 10 26.97 -4.57 -47.46
CA VAL A 10 26.23 -5.82 -47.23
C VAL A 10 25.72 -5.78 -45.79
N SER A 11 24.39 -5.67 -45.70
CA SER A 11 23.49 -6.23 -44.68
C SER A 11 23.85 -6.08 -43.19
N LEU A 12 23.06 -5.25 -42.48
CA LEU A 12 22.55 -5.61 -41.16
C LEU A 12 21.20 -4.91 -40.90
N LEU A 13 20.20 -5.23 -41.73
CA LEU A 13 18.79 -5.10 -41.35
C LEU A 13 18.44 -6.40 -40.63
N PHE A 14 18.28 -6.36 -39.30
CA PHE A 14 17.52 -7.27 -38.42
C PHE A 14 18.13 -7.25 -37.01
N ALA A 15 17.80 -6.25 -36.19
CA ALA A 15 18.00 -6.30 -34.73
C ALA A 15 17.19 -5.24 -33.93
N THR A 16 16.06 -4.73 -34.43
CA THR A 16 15.32 -3.63 -33.76
C THR A 16 13.87 -3.95 -33.38
N ALA A 17 13.53 -5.22 -33.21
CA ALA A 17 12.18 -5.63 -32.78
C ALA A 17 12.16 -6.60 -31.57
N LEU A 18 13.30 -6.84 -30.91
CA LEU A 18 13.40 -7.82 -29.83
C LEU A 18 13.62 -7.22 -28.44
N ALA A 19 13.88 -5.91 -28.32
CA ALA A 19 14.08 -5.26 -27.01
C ALA A 19 12.76 -4.83 -26.34
N SER A 20 11.67 -4.63 -27.10
CA SER A 20 10.38 -4.17 -26.58
C SER A 20 9.57 -5.26 -25.87
N LEU A 21 9.97 -6.53 -25.98
CA LEU A 21 9.22 -7.67 -25.44
C LEU A 21 9.64 -8.09 -24.02
N VAL A 22 10.84 -7.72 -23.58
CA VAL A 22 11.41 -8.20 -22.31
C VAL A 22 11.07 -7.29 -21.13
N VAL A 23 10.84 -5.99 -21.34
CA VAL A 23 10.66 -5.02 -20.25
C VAL A 23 9.24 -5.05 -19.64
N ALA A 24 8.25 -5.58 -20.37
CA ALA A 24 6.85 -5.66 -19.91
C ALA A 24 6.53 -6.88 -19.01
N GLU A 25 7.50 -7.76 -18.71
CA GLU A 25 7.21 -9.06 -18.07
C GLU A 25 7.03 -9.02 -16.54
N GLU A 26 7.50 -7.99 -15.83
CA GLU A 26 7.42 -7.95 -14.35
C GLU A 26 6.55 -6.82 -13.77
N SER A 27 5.92 -5.98 -14.61
CA SER A 27 4.92 -5.00 -14.16
C SER A 27 3.52 -5.60 -13.99
N MET A 28 3.32 -6.85 -14.41
CA MET A 28 2.01 -7.47 -14.57
C MET A 28 1.43 -8.11 -13.29
N TRP A 29 2.23 -8.29 -12.25
CA TRP A 29 1.76 -8.79 -10.96
C TRP A 29 2.61 -8.27 -9.81
N PHE A 30 2.03 -8.25 -8.61
CA PHE A 30 2.74 -7.92 -7.37
C PHE A 30 2.06 -8.62 -6.18
N GLY A 31 2.79 -8.84 -5.09
CA GLY A 31 2.22 -9.47 -3.91
C GLY A 31 3.27 -10.10 -3.01
N GLN A 32 2.83 -11.03 -2.19
CA GLN A 32 3.64 -11.72 -1.19
C GLN A 32 3.64 -13.22 -1.51
N LEU A 33 4.58 -13.67 -2.36
CA LEU A 33 4.71 -15.07 -2.80
C LEU A 33 5.28 -15.99 -1.72
N LYS A 34 4.48 -16.24 -0.69
CA LYS A 34 4.78 -17.15 0.43
C LYS A 34 3.50 -17.72 1.01
N SER A 35 3.58 -18.78 1.80
CA SER A 35 2.43 -19.37 2.47
C SER A 35 1.64 -18.32 3.29
N GLY A 36 0.30 -18.33 3.18
CA GLY A 36 -0.55 -17.29 3.74
C GLY A 36 -0.54 -15.96 2.96
N GLY A 37 0.23 -15.85 1.88
CA GLY A 37 0.37 -14.63 1.09
C GLY A 37 -0.70 -14.48 0.02
N TYR A 38 -0.39 -13.65 -0.97
CA TYR A 38 -1.30 -13.32 -2.06
C TYR A 38 -0.54 -12.79 -3.28
N LEU A 39 -1.25 -12.70 -4.40
CA LEU A 39 -0.78 -12.18 -5.68
C LEU A 39 -1.89 -11.37 -6.33
N TRP A 40 -1.59 -10.13 -6.70
CA TRP A 40 -2.40 -9.34 -7.62
C TRP A 40 -1.87 -9.52 -9.03
N VAL A 41 -2.74 -9.90 -9.96
CA VAL A 41 -2.40 -10.06 -11.38
C VAL A 41 -3.20 -9.05 -12.17
N GLU A 42 -2.54 -8.31 -13.05
CA GLU A 42 -3.19 -7.43 -14.01
C GLU A 42 -4.00 -8.26 -15.01
N THR A 43 -5.28 -7.94 -15.12
CA THR A 43 -6.28 -8.65 -15.92
C THR A 43 -7.25 -7.63 -16.49
N PRO A 44 -6.88 -6.91 -17.57
CA PRO A 44 -7.80 -6.02 -18.26
C PRO A 44 -9.00 -6.80 -18.81
N GLU A 45 -10.04 -6.07 -19.20
CA GLU A 45 -11.27 -6.65 -19.72
C GLU A 45 -11.01 -7.66 -20.86
N GLY A 46 -11.66 -8.82 -20.80
CA GLY A 46 -11.49 -9.91 -21.77
C GLY A 46 -10.28 -10.83 -21.53
N SER A 47 -9.48 -10.59 -20.50
CA SER A 47 -8.39 -11.51 -20.11
C SER A 47 -8.92 -12.84 -19.58
N THR A 48 -8.08 -13.88 -19.59
CA THR A 48 -8.29 -15.12 -18.81
C THR A 48 -7.10 -15.40 -17.91
N LEU A 49 -7.35 -16.11 -16.80
CA LEU A 49 -6.36 -16.45 -15.80
C LEU A 49 -6.55 -17.89 -15.32
N LYS A 50 -5.46 -18.63 -15.20
CA LYS A 50 -5.44 -19.95 -14.56
C LYS A 50 -4.32 -20.02 -13.53
N LEU A 51 -4.58 -20.75 -12.46
CA LEU A 51 -3.60 -21.11 -11.44
C LEU A 51 -3.51 -22.64 -11.38
N ASN A 52 -2.31 -23.18 -11.59
CA ASN A 52 -2.05 -24.63 -11.67
C ASN A 52 -3.02 -25.35 -12.64
N GLY A 53 -3.30 -24.70 -13.78
CA GLY A 53 -4.23 -25.18 -14.80
C GLY A 53 -5.71 -25.00 -14.47
N SER A 54 -6.08 -24.59 -13.25
CA SER A 54 -7.46 -24.33 -12.86
C SER A 54 -7.86 -22.88 -13.18
N PRO A 55 -9.00 -22.63 -13.85
CA PRO A 55 -9.44 -21.28 -14.17
C PRO A 55 -9.77 -20.47 -12.91
N ILE A 56 -9.39 -19.19 -12.90
CA ILE A 56 -9.71 -18.21 -11.87
C ILE A 56 -10.70 -17.20 -12.43
N GLU A 57 -11.72 -16.86 -11.67
CA GLU A 57 -12.67 -15.81 -12.02
C GLU A 57 -11.96 -14.45 -12.06
N ILE A 58 -12.14 -13.72 -13.16
CA ILE A 58 -11.44 -12.46 -13.41
C ILE A 58 -12.14 -11.31 -12.70
N SER A 59 -11.33 -10.45 -12.10
CA SER A 59 -11.72 -9.10 -11.70
C SER A 59 -10.92 -8.08 -12.51
N VAL A 60 -11.57 -6.98 -12.92
CA VAL A 60 -10.92 -5.92 -13.70
C VAL A 60 -10.59 -4.72 -12.81
N PRO A 61 -9.47 -4.01 -13.06
CA PRO A 61 -8.40 -4.37 -13.99
C PRO A 61 -7.37 -5.35 -13.39
N ARG A 62 -7.60 -5.84 -12.17
CA ARG A 62 -6.69 -6.77 -11.48
C ARG A 62 -7.47 -7.83 -10.73
N THR A 63 -6.96 -9.06 -10.78
CA THR A 63 -7.47 -10.23 -10.07
C THR A 63 -6.56 -10.60 -8.92
N LEU A 64 -7.14 -10.75 -7.74
CA LEU A 64 -6.46 -11.27 -6.55
C LEU A 64 -6.46 -12.80 -6.52
N VAL A 65 -5.34 -13.37 -6.09
CA VAL A 65 -5.16 -14.79 -5.76
C VAL A 65 -4.53 -14.88 -4.37
N GLY A 66 -5.10 -15.70 -3.48
CA GLY A 66 -4.59 -15.92 -2.12
C GLY A 66 -3.96 -17.31 -1.96
N PHE A 67 -2.91 -17.40 -1.15
CA PHE A 67 -2.19 -18.64 -0.87
C PHE A 67 -2.47 -19.14 0.55
N GLY A 68 -2.87 -20.39 0.69
CA GLY A 68 -3.18 -20.97 1.99
C GLY A 68 -1.94 -21.13 2.89
N ARG A 69 -2.16 -21.40 4.19
CA ARG A 69 -1.09 -21.63 5.18
C ARG A 69 -0.04 -22.67 4.78
N ASN A 70 -0.45 -23.72 4.05
CA ASN A 70 0.43 -24.83 3.68
C ASN A 70 0.79 -24.81 2.19
N GLU A 71 0.35 -23.78 1.45
CA GLU A 71 0.65 -23.65 0.04
C GLU A 71 2.08 -23.14 -0.14
N SER A 72 2.88 -23.90 -0.88
CA SER A 72 4.29 -23.61 -1.12
C SER A 72 4.80 -24.41 -2.33
N GLY A 73 5.99 -24.04 -2.82
CA GLY A 73 6.56 -24.59 -4.04
C GLY A 73 6.18 -23.74 -5.26
N ASP A 74 6.49 -24.25 -6.44
CA ASP A 74 6.25 -23.54 -7.68
C ASP A 74 4.76 -23.65 -8.07
N ILE A 75 4.11 -22.50 -8.24
CA ILE A 75 2.78 -22.41 -8.84
C ILE A 75 2.91 -22.02 -10.32
N ILE A 76 2.01 -22.54 -11.15
CA ILE A 76 1.94 -22.19 -12.57
C ILE A 76 0.82 -21.17 -12.76
N LEU A 77 1.20 -19.94 -13.09
CA LEU A 77 0.27 -18.87 -13.46
C LEU A 77 0.19 -18.78 -14.98
N GLU A 78 -1.00 -18.90 -15.55
CA GLU A 78 -1.24 -18.70 -16.98
C GLU A 78 -2.20 -17.52 -17.15
N ARG A 79 -1.75 -16.47 -17.84
CA ARG A 79 -2.59 -15.32 -18.19
C ARG A 79 -2.67 -15.19 -19.70
N GLN A 80 -3.86 -14.97 -20.22
CA GLN A 80 -4.07 -14.62 -21.62
C GLN A 80 -4.75 -13.25 -21.70
N LEU A 81 -4.12 -12.31 -22.40
CA LEU A 81 -4.76 -11.03 -22.75
C LEU A 81 -5.65 -11.20 -24.00
N PRO A 82 -6.63 -10.32 -24.23
CA PRO A 82 -7.44 -10.36 -25.44
C PRO A 82 -6.58 -10.36 -26.69
N TYR A 83 -6.82 -11.32 -27.59
CA TYR A 83 -6.12 -11.44 -28.88
C TYR A 83 -4.61 -11.74 -28.79
N GLU A 84 -4.10 -12.09 -27.61
CA GLU A 84 -2.72 -12.51 -27.41
C GLU A 84 -2.62 -14.00 -27.08
N GLU A 85 -1.44 -14.57 -27.33
CA GLU A 85 -1.10 -15.92 -26.88
C GLU A 85 -0.98 -15.96 -25.34
N PRO A 86 -1.34 -17.08 -24.69
CA PRO A 86 -1.21 -17.22 -23.25
C PRO A 86 0.27 -17.16 -22.85
N LYS A 87 0.55 -16.38 -21.81
CA LYS A 87 1.84 -16.33 -21.14
C LYS A 87 1.77 -17.15 -19.85
N ILE A 88 2.84 -17.90 -19.57
CA ILE A 88 2.91 -18.84 -18.46
C ILE A 88 4.14 -18.53 -17.61
N TRP A 89 3.96 -18.44 -16.30
CA TRP A 89 5.04 -18.25 -15.33
C TRP A 89 5.02 -19.35 -14.28
N SER A 90 6.21 -19.76 -13.86
CA SER A 90 6.43 -20.59 -12.68
C SER A 90 6.88 -19.68 -11.54
N LEU A 91 5.99 -19.43 -10.58
CA LEU A 91 6.24 -18.51 -9.47
C LEU A 91 6.55 -19.29 -8.19
N PRO A 92 7.70 -19.06 -7.52
CA PRO A 92 8.03 -19.78 -6.29
C PRO A 92 7.26 -19.20 -5.11
N VAL A 93 6.35 -19.99 -4.52
CA VAL A 93 5.70 -19.65 -3.25
C VAL A 93 6.54 -20.19 -2.10
N ALA A 94 7.20 -19.30 -1.36
CA ALA A 94 8.06 -19.68 -0.24
C ALA A 94 7.25 -20.33 0.90
N SER A 95 7.74 -21.43 1.46
CA SER A 95 7.16 -22.03 2.66
C SER A 95 7.45 -21.17 3.90
N ARG A 96 6.63 -21.33 4.94
CA ARG A 96 6.83 -20.66 6.24
C ARG A 96 6.77 -21.67 7.38
N SER A 97 7.65 -21.47 8.36
CA SER A 97 7.51 -22.10 9.66
C SER A 97 6.54 -21.30 10.53
N TYR A 98 5.77 -22.00 11.35
CA TYR A 98 4.78 -21.40 12.23
C TYR A 98 5.11 -21.73 13.69
N LEU A 99 4.83 -20.77 14.56
CA LEU A 99 5.04 -20.92 15.99
C LEU A 99 4.02 -21.87 16.61
N GLU A 100 4.32 -22.39 17.79
CA GLU A 100 3.30 -22.95 18.69
C GLU A 100 2.76 -21.84 19.59
N GLN A 101 1.45 -21.85 19.81
CA GLN A 101 0.78 -20.92 20.72
C GLN A 101 -0.02 -21.71 21.74
N ARG A 102 0.37 -21.63 23.01
CA ARG A 102 -0.35 -22.23 24.14
C ARG A 102 -1.23 -21.16 24.78
N VAL A 103 -2.54 -21.40 24.80
CA VAL A 103 -3.54 -20.48 25.34
C VAL A 103 -4.26 -21.17 26.48
N GLU A 104 -4.02 -20.66 27.69
CA GLU A 104 -4.55 -21.20 28.94
C GLU A 104 -5.68 -20.32 29.46
N GLY A 105 -6.67 -20.94 30.12
CA GLY A 105 -7.77 -20.21 30.77
C GLY A 105 -8.89 -19.78 29.83
N VAL A 106 -9.02 -20.40 28.66
CA VAL A 106 -10.21 -20.21 27.81
C VAL A 106 -11.47 -20.71 28.55
N PRO A 107 -12.65 -20.09 28.32
CA PRO A 107 -13.87 -20.49 29.01
C PRO A 107 -14.19 -21.99 28.78
N PRO A 108 -14.36 -22.81 29.83
CA PRO A 108 -14.53 -24.27 29.68
C PRO A 108 -15.67 -24.69 28.75
N ARG A 109 -16.80 -23.97 28.77
CA ARG A 109 -17.96 -24.19 27.88
C ARG A 109 -17.65 -24.09 26.39
N THR A 110 -16.51 -23.50 26.03
CA THR A 110 -16.07 -23.37 24.62
C THR A 110 -15.18 -24.52 24.16
N LEU A 111 -14.78 -25.41 25.08
CA LEU A 111 -14.06 -26.65 24.81
C LEU A 111 -14.99 -27.86 24.93
N ASP A 112 -15.91 -27.83 25.90
CA ASP A 112 -16.92 -28.86 26.15
C ASP A 112 -18.32 -28.23 26.17
N PRO A 113 -18.91 -27.95 24.98
CA PRO A 113 -20.19 -27.27 24.88
C PRO A 113 -21.37 -28.21 25.17
N SER A 114 -22.43 -27.69 25.78
CA SER A 114 -23.70 -28.42 25.93
C SER A 114 -24.35 -28.73 24.56
N PRO A 115 -25.34 -29.65 24.47
CA PRO A 115 -26.06 -29.89 23.22
C PRO A 115 -26.69 -28.63 22.61
N GLU A 116 -27.25 -27.76 23.45
CA GLU A 116 -27.84 -26.48 23.03
C GLU A 116 -26.78 -25.50 22.50
N GLU A 117 -25.62 -25.47 23.15
CA GLU A 117 -24.46 -24.68 22.68
C GLU A 117 -23.90 -25.24 21.37
N TRP A 118 -23.91 -26.57 21.18
CA TRP A 118 -23.52 -27.21 19.94
C TRP A 118 -24.46 -26.87 18.77
N GLU A 119 -25.77 -26.84 19.03
CA GLU A 119 -26.76 -26.34 18.04
C GLU A 119 -26.55 -24.87 17.70
N ARG A 120 -26.27 -24.02 18.69
CA ARG A 120 -25.90 -22.63 18.43
C ARG A 120 -24.64 -22.54 17.57
N MET A 121 -23.60 -23.30 17.89
CA MET A 121 -22.35 -23.31 17.12
C MET A 121 -22.57 -23.70 15.65
N GLN A 122 -23.47 -24.64 15.35
CA GLN A 122 -23.82 -24.98 13.97
C GLN A 122 -24.53 -23.82 13.26
N ARG A 123 -25.49 -23.16 13.92
CA ARG A 123 -26.18 -21.99 13.36
C ARG A 123 -25.20 -20.86 13.09
N ASP A 124 -24.32 -20.56 14.05
CA ASP A 124 -23.28 -19.54 13.92
C ASP A 124 -22.32 -19.87 12.76
N SER A 125 -21.91 -21.14 12.63
CA SER A 125 -21.07 -21.59 11.52
C SER A 125 -21.74 -21.44 10.17
N ALA A 126 -23.04 -21.74 10.07
CA ALA A 126 -23.82 -21.57 8.85
C ALA A 126 -23.98 -20.08 8.48
N ALA A 127 -24.22 -19.21 9.47
CA ALA A 127 -24.28 -17.77 9.29
C ALA A 127 -22.94 -17.22 8.78
N LEU A 128 -21.82 -17.61 9.38
CA LEU A 128 -20.49 -17.23 8.93
C LEU A 128 -20.16 -17.75 7.53
N ALA A 129 -20.57 -18.97 7.18
CA ALA A 129 -20.37 -19.52 5.83
C ALA A 129 -21.15 -18.73 4.78
N LYS A 130 -22.40 -18.36 5.09
CA LYS A 130 -23.23 -17.49 4.24
C LYS A 130 -22.62 -16.09 4.09
N ALA A 131 -22.19 -15.49 5.20
CA ALA A 131 -21.64 -14.13 5.20
C ALA A 131 -20.32 -13.99 4.44
N ARG A 132 -19.54 -15.07 4.30
CA ARG A 132 -18.29 -15.09 3.51
C ARG A 132 -18.51 -15.18 2.00
N GLN A 133 -19.73 -15.52 1.56
CA GLN A 133 -20.03 -15.49 0.13
C GLN A 133 -19.99 -14.03 -0.33
N SER A 134 -19.22 -13.75 -1.39
CA SER A 134 -19.12 -12.41 -1.95
C SER A 134 -20.51 -11.89 -2.31
N VAL A 135 -20.82 -10.66 -1.89
CA VAL A 135 -22.09 -9.99 -2.19
C VAL A 135 -21.89 -8.70 -2.97
N THR A 136 -20.65 -8.44 -3.39
CA THR A 136 -20.26 -7.25 -4.14
C THR A 136 -20.64 -7.43 -5.62
N PRO A 137 -21.58 -6.64 -6.18
CA PRO A 137 -22.28 -6.96 -7.45
C PRO A 137 -21.44 -6.99 -8.74
N ASP A 138 -20.16 -6.64 -8.70
CA ASP A 138 -19.31 -6.50 -9.89
C ASP A 138 -17.88 -7.02 -9.67
N ASN A 139 -17.61 -7.66 -8.53
CA ASN A 139 -16.27 -8.07 -8.12
C ASN A 139 -15.24 -6.92 -8.14
N THR A 140 -15.68 -5.65 -8.16
CA THR A 140 -14.79 -4.49 -8.01
C THR A 140 -14.43 -4.38 -6.53
N GLY A 141 -13.45 -5.17 -6.14
CA GLY A 141 -12.93 -5.13 -4.78
C GLY A 141 -11.98 -3.96 -4.56
N VAL A 142 -11.89 -3.54 -3.31
CA VAL A 142 -10.93 -2.52 -2.86
C VAL A 142 -9.52 -2.97 -3.23
N THR A 143 -8.83 -2.10 -3.96
CA THR A 143 -7.41 -2.24 -4.26
C THR A 143 -6.58 -1.80 -3.06
N MET A 144 -5.29 -2.17 -3.04
CA MET A 144 -4.34 -1.61 -2.08
C MET A 144 -4.42 -0.08 -2.08
N PRO A 145 -4.22 0.57 -0.91
CA PRO A 145 -3.64 0.01 0.30
C PRO A 145 -4.61 -0.48 1.38
N PHE A 146 -4.21 -1.52 2.11
CA PHE A 146 -4.74 -1.85 3.43
C PHE A 146 -3.94 -1.12 4.53
N ALA A 147 -4.56 -0.95 5.69
CA ALA A 147 -3.93 -0.35 6.86
C ALA A 147 -4.34 -1.07 8.16
N TRP A 148 -3.54 -0.89 9.23
CA TRP A 148 -3.77 -1.58 10.49
C TRP A 148 -5.10 -1.19 11.16
N PRO A 149 -6.00 -2.15 11.45
CA PRO A 149 -7.28 -1.86 12.11
C PRO A 149 -7.13 -1.48 13.59
N LEU A 150 -5.96 -1.77 14.18
CA LEU A 150 -5.61 -1.46 15.55
C LEU A 150 -4.08 -1.43 15.71
N TYR A 151 -3.54 -0.52 16.52
CA TYR A 151 -2.14 -0.56 16.94
C TYR A 151 -2.03 -1.03 18.40
N GLY A 152 -1.17 -2.00 18.67
CA GLY A 152 -0.98 -2.56 20.00
C GLY A 152 0.02 -3.72 20.00
N ARG A 153 0.18 -4.37 21.15
CA ARG A 153 1.08 -5.53 21.26
C ARG A 153 0.47 -6.72 20.52
N ILE A 154 1.19 -7.28 19.55
CA ILE A 154 0.81 -8.53 18.89
C ILE A 154 0.99 -9.69 19.89
N THR A 155 -0.08 -10.45 20.14
CA THR A 155 -0.10 -11.58 21.09
C THR A 155 -0.32 -12.94 20.43
N GLY A 156 -0.62 -12.95 19.14
CA GLY A 156 -0.83 -14.15 18.34
C GLY A 156 -0.66 -13.84 16.86
N VAL A 157 -0.05 -14.77 16.13
CA VAL A 157 0.26 -14.58 14.70
C VAL A 157 -0.32 -15.71 13.87
N TYR A 158 -0.60 -15.38 12.61
CA TYR A 158 -1.22 -16.28 11.65
C TYR A 158 -0.43 -17.59 11.50
N GLY A 159 -1.18 -18.68 11.33
CA GLY A 159 -0.70 -20.03 11.11
C GLY A 159 -0.10 -20.71 12.34
N SER A 160 0.00 -20.05 13.49
CA SER A 160 0.50 -20.67 14.73
C SER A 160 -0.31 -21.89 15.10
N GLN A 161 0.34 -23.01 15.42
CA GLN A 161 -0.35 -24.20 15.93
C GLN A 161 -0.87 -23.91 17.34
N ARG A 162 -2.19 -23.84 17.51
CA ARG A 162 -2.80 -23.54 18.82
C ARG A 162 -2.98 -24.81 19.66
N TRP A 163 -2.78 -24.62 20.95
CA TRP A 163 -3.10 -25.57 22.01
C TRP A 163 -3.95 -24.84 23.05
N TYR A 164 -5.14 -25.34 23.34
CA TYR A 164 -6.01 -24.78 24.38
C TYR A 164 -6.03 -25.71 25.59
N ASN A 165 -5.60 -25.20 26.75
CA ASN A 165 -5.55 -25.97 27.99
C ASN A 165 -4.84 -27.34 27.83
N GLY A 166 -3.74 -27.37 27.08
CA GLY A 166 -2.95 -28.58 26.80
C GLY A 166 -3.43 -29.46 25.62
N GLU A 167 -4.59 -29.18 25.03
CA GLU A 167 -5.13 -29.97 23.91
C GLU A 167 -4.87 -29.29 22.55
N PRO A 168 -4.44 -30.02 21.51
CA PRO A 168 -4.18 -29.45 20.19
C PRO A 168 -5.48 -28.96 19.54
N SER A 169 -5.41 -27.83 18.84
CA SER A 169 -6.56 -27.23 18.16
C SER A 169 -6.24 -26.82 16.73
N THR A 170 -7.19 -26.17 16.06
CA THR A 170 -6.94 -25.61 14.73
C THR A 170 -5.91 -24.48 14.81
N PRO A 171 -5.11 -24.27 13.74
CA PRO A 171 -4.17 -23.16 13.69
C PRO A 171 -4.85 -21.81 13.93
N HIS A 172 -4.08 -20.84 14.40
CA HIS A 172 -4.54 -19.47 14.48
C HIS A 172 -4.68 -18.90 13.06
N TRP A 173 -5.87 -18.45 12.69
CA TRP A 173 -6.18 -17.95 11.35
C TRP A 173 -6.13 -16.42 11.21
N GLY A 174 -5.50 -15.73 12.16
CA GLY A 174 -5.47 -14.28 12.20
C GLY A 174 -4.26 -13.73 12.93
N ILE A 175 -4.38 -12.45 13.29
CA ILE A 175 -3.45 -11.75 14.16
C ILE A 175 -4.21 -11.21 15.38
N ASP A 176 -3.66 -11.50 16.58
CA ASP A 176 -4.22 -11.02 17.84
C ASP A 176 -3.47 -9.75 18.25
N ILE A 177 -4.18 -8.63 18.44
CA ILE A 177 -3.63 -7.33 18.82
C ILE A 177 -4.24 -6.92 20.17
N ALA A 178 -3.43 -6.93 21.22
CA ALA A 178 -3.86 -6.65 22.58
C ALA A 178 -3.96 -5.14 22.85
N ARG A 179 -5.15 -4.70 23.28
CA ARG A 179 -5.47 -3.35 23.72
C ARG A 179 -6.56 -3.38 24.80
N PRO A 180 -6.68 -2.34 25.65
CA PRO A 180 -7.75 -2.28 26.63
C PRO A 180 -9.14 -2.35 25.99
N THR A 181 -10.09 -3.00 26.68
CA THR A 181 -11.51 -3.01 26.29
C THR A 181 -12.00 -1.59 26.03
N GLY A 182 -12.82 -1.41 24.98
CA GLY A 182 -13.34 -0.10 24.58
C GLY A 182 -12.45 0.67 23.61
N THR A 183 -11.22 0.19 23.32
CA THR A 183 -10.37 0.82 22.29
C THR A 183 -11.05 0.71 20.91
N PRO A 184 -11.19 1.81 20.14
CA PRO A 184 -11.77 1.76 18.80
C PRO A 184 -10.99 0.86 17.83
N ILE A 185 -11.72 0.06 17.06
CA ILE A 185 -11.21 -0.74 15.94
C ILE A 185 -11.67 -0.04 14.66
N LEU A 186 -10.72 0.20 13.74
CA LEU A 186 -10.99 0.88 12.49
C LEU A 186 -11.05 -0.12 11.31
N ALA A 187 -11.80 0.21 10.27
CA ALA A 187 -11.82 -0.57 9.04
C ALA A 187 -10.44 -0.51 8.35
N PRO A 188 -9.83 -1.65 7.96
CA PRO A 188 -8.50 -1.68 7.33
C PRO A 188 -8.53 -1.31 5.84
N ALA A 189 -9.70 -1.36 5.21
CA ALA A 189 -9.99 -1.04 3.83
C ALA A 189 -11.51 -0.76 3.72
N ASP A 190 -12.00 -0.25 2.59
CA ASP A 190 -13.45 -0.14 2.40
C ASP A 190 -14.09 -1.52 2.33
N GLY A 191 -15.38 -1.60 2.61
CA GLY A 191 -16.10 -2.85 2.42
C GLY A 191 -17.54 -2.76 2.86
N ARG A 192 -18.26 -3.84 2.61
CA ARG A 192 -19.63 -4.03 3.05
C ARG A 192 -19.67 -5.01 4.21
N VAL A 193 -20.30 -4.62 5.30
CA VAL A 193 -20.53 -5.50 6.44
C VAL A 193 -21.53 -6.58 6.02
N THR A 194 -21.10 -7.84 6.02
CA THR A 194 -21.95 -9.00 5.67
C THR A 194 -22.42 -9.78 6.89
N LEU A 195 -21.83 -9.51 8.06
CA LEU A 195 -22.31 -10.00 9.35
C LEU A 195 -21.84 -9.04 10.46
N ALA A 196 -22.72 -8.76 11.42
CA ALA A 196 -22.40 -8.06 12.65
C ALA A 196 -23.26 -8.65 13.78
N ASP A 197 -22.74 -9.64 14.50
CA ASP A 197 -23.55 -10.45 15.44
C ASP A 197 -22.73 -11.02 16.62
N ASP A 198 -23.41 -11.53 17.64
CA ASP A 198 -22.83 -12.17 18.83
C ASP A 198 -22.82 -13.70 18.69
N LEU A 199 -21.65 -14.24 18.32
CA LEU A 199 -21.45 -15.66 18.05
C LEU A 199 -20.82 -16.38 19.26
N PHE A 200 -21.07 -17.68 19.37
CA PHE A 200 -20.70 -18.47 20.54
C PHE A 200 -19.19 -18.49 20.80
N LEU A 201 -18.39 -18.84 19.78
CA LEU A 201 -16.92 -18.96 19.92
C LEU A 201 -16.20 -17.64 19.65
N SER A 202 -16.61 -16.89 18.64
CA SER A 202 -15.91 -15.66 18.25
C SER A 202 -16.42 -14.42 19.00
N GLY A 203 -17.48 -14.54 19.79
CA GLY A 203 -18.10 -13.41 20.47
C GLY A 203 -18.73 -12.45 19.47
N LYS A 204 -18.79 -11.17 19.85
CA LYS A 204 -19.23 -10.11 18.95
C LYS A 204 -18.26 -10.00 17.77
N THR A 205 -18.78 -10.29 16.59
CA THR A 205 -18.02 -10.53 15.37
C THR A 205 -18.55 -9.65 14.25
N ILE A 206 -17.63 -9.06 13.48
CA ILE A 206 -17.94 -8.41 12.21
C ILE A 206 -17.27 -9.21 11.10
N LEU A 207 -18.00 -9.44 10.01
CA LEU A 207 -17.45 -9.90 8.74
C LEU A 207 -17.70 -8.82 7.69
N MET A 208 -16.66 -8.52 6.92
CA MET A 208 -16.64 -7.44 5.95
C MET A 208 -16.16 -8.00 4.61
N ASP A 209 -16.96 -7.81 3.56
CA ASP A 209 -16.63 -8.12 2.18
C ASP A 209 -15.95 -6.90 1.54
N HIS A 210 -14.73 -7.09 1.05
CA HIS A 210 -13.94 -6.09 0.35
C HIS A 210 -14.06 -6.21 -1.17
N GLY A 211 -14.88 -7.13 -1.69
CA GLY A 211 -14.94 -7.55 -3.10
C GLY A 211 -13.82 -8.53 -3.47
N GLN A 212 -13.83 -9.06 -4.70
CA GLN A 212 -12.89 -10.12 -5.14
C GLN A 212 -12.88 -11.36 -4.25
N SER A 213 -14.02 -11.65 -3.60
CA SER A 213 -14.15 -12.69 -2.57
C SER A 213 -13.15 -12.55 -1.41
N LEU A 214 -12.60 -11.35 -1.21
CA LEU A 214 -11.72 -11.01 -0.10
C LEU A 214 -12.56 -10.51 1.07
N THR A 215 -12.43 -11.15 2.22
CA THR A 215 -13.17 -10.77 3.42
C THR A 215 -12.23 -10.58 4.61
N SER A 216 -12.53 -9.60 5.45
CA SER A 216 -11.97 -9.48 6.80
C SER A 216 -12.98 -9.94 7.84
N SER A 217 -12.50 -10.52 8.94
CA SER A 217 -13.30 -10.70 10.15
C SER A 217 -12.60 -10.14 11.38
N PHE A 218 -13.40 -9.56 12.26
CA PHE A 218 -12.97 -8.93 13.52
C PHE A 218 -13.75 -9.58 14.65
N LEU A 219 -13.05 -10.12 15.63
CA LEU A 219 -13.63 -10.99 16.65
C LEU A 219 -13.47 -10.39 18.06
N HIS A 220 -14.16 -11.01 19.02
CA HIS A 220 -14.05 -10.79 20.47
C HIS A 220 -14.46 -9.40 20.95
N MET A 221 -15.14 -8.60 20.13
CA MET A 221 -15.46 -7.20 20.44
C MET A 221 -16.36 -7.05 21.67
N SER A 222 -16.27 -5.89 22.33
CA SER A 222 -17.21 -5.53 23.40
C SER A 222 -18.47 -4.89 22.86
N ASP A 223 -18.36 -4.19 21.74
CA ASP A 223 -19.46 -3.46 21.11
C ASP A 223 -19.28 -3.40 19.58
N LEU A 224 -20.39 -3.46 18.86
CA LEU A 224 -20.45 -3.39 17.41
C LEU A 224 -20.92 -1.97 17.03
N LYS A 225 -20.15 -1.27 16.20
CA LYS A 225 -20.50 0.11 15.77
C LYS A 225 -21.11 0.16 14.38
N VAL A 226 -21.33 -1.00 13.78
CA VAL A 226 -21.88 -1.19 12.44
C VAL A 226 -22.88 -2.34 12.44
N GLN A 227 -23.68 -2.41 11.39
CA GLN A 227 -24.70 -3.44 11.19
C GLN A 227 -24.58 -4.13 9.83
N GLU A 228 -25.16 -5.32 9.69
CA GLU A 228 -25.23 -6.03 8.41
C GLU A 228 -25.82 -5.15 7.30
N GLY A 229 -25.20 -5.20 6.12
CA GLY A 229 -25.55 -4.44 4.95
C GLY A 229 -24.90 -3.05 4.85
N GLN A 230 -24.31 -2.53 5.93
CA GLN A 230 -23.68 -1.21 5.95
C GLN A 230 -22.39 -1.20 5.12
N TRP A 231 -22.22 -0.16 4.30
CA TRP A 231 -20.93 0.18 3.68
C TRP A 231 -20.09 0.98 4.65
N VAL A 232 -18.81 0.63 4.76
CA VAL A 232 -17.80 1.32 5.57
C VAL A 232 -16.60 1.67 4.71
N ARG A 233 -15.94 2.76 5.07
CA ARG A 233 -14.74 3.25 4.42
C ARG A 233 -13.51 2.97 5.29
N GLN A 234 -12.34 2.82 4.70
CA GLN A 234 -11.07 2.62 5.39
C GLN A 234 -10.88 3.70 6.48
N GLY A 235 -10.69 3.29 7.72
CA GLY A 235 -10.53 4.21 8.85
C GLY A 235 -11.82 4.56 9.59
N ASP A 236 -13.00 4.11 9.14
CA ASP A 236 -14.24 4.19 9.93
C ASP A 236 -14.14 3.32 11.18
N VAL A 237 -14.73 3.77 12.30
CA VAL A 237 -14.84 2.95 13.51
C VAL A 237 -15.89 1.87 13.29
N ILE A 238 -15.48 0.60 13.36
CA ILE A 238 -16.37 -0.55 13.14
C ILE A 238 -16.81 -1.25 14.42
N GLY A 239 -16.01 -1.15 15.47
CA GLY A 239 -16.28 -1.83 16.74
C GLY A 239 -15.32 -1.38 17.83
N LEU A 240 -15.50 -1.94 19.03
CA LEU A 240 -14.62 -1.69 20.17
C LEU A 240 -13.98 -2.99 20.64
N VAL A 241 -12.69 -2.95 20.96
CA VAL A 241 -11.93 -4.07 21.51
C VAL A 241 -12.64 -4.62 22.75
N GLY A 242 -12.70 -5.94 22.86
CA GLY A 242 -13.29 -6.63 24.00
C GLY A 242 -12.67 -7.99 24.25
N SER A 243 -13.40 -8.83 24.97
CA SER A 243 -13.00 -10.20 25.31
C SER A 243 -14.20 -11.17 25.30
N THR A 244 -15.14 -10.98 24.37
CA THR A 244 -16.33 -11.84 24.26
C THR A 244 -16.02 -13.16 23.54
N GLY A 245 -16.85 -14.20 23.75
CA GLY A 245 -16.62 -15.53 23.18
C GLY A 245 -15.47 -16.30 23.85
N ARG A 246 -14.71 -17.06 23.05
CA ARG A 246 -13.52 -17.81 23.49
C ARG A 246 -12.29 -16.90 23.48
N SER A 247 -12.16 -16.09 24.53
CA SER A 247 -11.03 -15.20 24.75
C SER A 247 -10.55 -15.27 26.20
N THR A 248 -9.26 -15.03 26.42
CA THR A 248 -8.61 -15.01 27.75
C THR A 248 -8.28 -13.59 28.24
N GLY A 249 -8.54 -12.57 27.40
CA GLY A 249 -8.34 -11.17 27.75
C GLY A 249 -8.59 -10.22 26.58
N PRO A 250 -8.63 -8.89 26.81
CA PRO A 250 -8.98 -7.92 25.79
C PRO A 250 -8.00 -7.88 24.61
N HIS A 251 -8.49 -8.19 23.41
CA HIS A 251 -7.75 -8.11 22.15
C HIS A 251 -8.69 -8.02 20.94
N LEU A 252 -8.14 -7.59 19.80
CA LEU A 252 -8.73 -7.82 18.48
C LEU A 252 -8.09 -9.05 17.86
N ASP A 253 -8.89 -10.02 17.41
CA ASP A 253 -8.45 -11.06 16.46
C ASP A 253 -8.95 -10.63 15.07
N TRP A 254 -8.02 -10.22 14.20
CA TRP A 254 -8.27 -9.85 12.81
C TRP A 254 -7.84 -10.98 11.89
N ARG A 255 -8.75 -11.42 11.01
CA ARG A 255 -8.51 -12.51 10.05
C ARG A 255 -8.89 -12.07 8.65
N MET A 256 -8.25 -12.68 7.65
CA MET A 256 -8.61 -12.53 6.26
C MET A 256 -8.84 -13.88 5.57
N ASP A 257 -9.81 -13.89 4.65
CA ASP A 257 -10.14 -15.00 3.77
C ASP A 257 -10.22 -14.48 2.34
N TRP A 258 -9.66 -15.21 1.39
CA TRP A 258 -9.89 -15.01 -0.03
C TRP A 258 -10.51 -16.28 -0.62
N ASN A 259 -11.73 -16.20 -1.14
CA ASN A 259 -12.43 -17.31 -1.77
C ASN A 259 -12.42 -18.62 -0.92
N GLY A 260 -12.62 -18.47 0.39
CA GLY A 260 -12.60 -19.57 1.37
C GLY A 260 -11.20 -20.05 1.78
N VAL A 261 -10.13 -19.48 1.23
CA VAL A 261 -8.75 -19.72 1.62
C VAL A 261 -8.32 -18.71 2.67
N ARG A 262 -7.87 -19.21 3.83
CA ARG A 262 -7.27 -18.39 4.89
C ARG A 262 -5.95 -17.82 4.43
N ILE A 263 -5.79 -16.50 4.57
CA ILE A 263 -4.57 -15.76 4.26
C ILE A 263 -4.14 -14.94 5.48
N ASP A 264 -2.86 -14.56 5.50
CA ASP A 264 -2.23 -13.84 6.59
C ASP A 264 -2.50 -12.33 6.47
N PRO A 265 -3.31 -11.73 7.37
CA PRO A 265 -3.59 -10.30 7.33
C PRO A 265 -2.34 -9.44 7.53
N ALA A 266 -1.31 -9.95 8.23
CA ALA A 266 -0.08 -9.21 8.48
C ALA A 266 0.77 -8.99 7.22
N LEU A 267 0.47 -9.69 6.11
CA LEU A 267 1.16 -9.52 4.83
C LEU A 267 0.58 -8.38 3.97
N TRP A 268 -0.56 -7.81 4.37
CA TRP A 268 -1.25 -6.73 3.66
C TRP A 268 -0.89 -5.33 4.17
N VAL A 269 -0.15 -5.27 5.27
CA VAL A 269 0.22 -4.06 6.00
C VAL A 269 1.70 -4.10 6.34
N PRO A 270 2.38 -2.95 6.53
CA PRO A 270 3.77 -2.94 7.01
C PRO A 270 3.86 -3.52 8.42
N ALA A 271 5.06 -3.90 8.87
CA ALA A 271 5.25 -4.20 10.29
C ALA A 271 4.87 -2.97 11.13
N MET A 272 4.21 -3.16 12.28
CA MET A 272 3.77 -2.03 13.12
C MET A 272 4.93 -1.13 13.53
N ASP A 273 6.11 -1.70 13.78
CA ASP A 273 7.32 -0.96 14.16
C ASP A 273 7.90 -0.13 13.01
N ASP A 274 7.52 -0.42 11.77
CA ASP A 274 7.91 0.39 10.61
C ASP A 274 7.00 1.62 10.41
N VAL A 275 5.86 1.69 11.11
CA VAL A 275 4.97 2.84 11.07
C VAL A 275 5.51 3.93 12.00
N CYS A 276 5.72 5.13 11.46
CA CYS A 276 6.31 6.26 12.16
C CYS A 276 5.69 6.50 13.55
N GLU A 277 6.51 6.97 14.48
CA GLU A 277 6.00 7.65 15.67
C GLU A 277 5.58 9.08 15.31
N ILE A 278 4.52 9.56 15.96
CA ILE A 278 4.08 10.95 15.87
C ILE A 278 4.85 11.74 16.94
N LYS A 279 5.63 12.72 16.49
CA LYS A 279 6.38 13.64 17.34
C LYS A 279 5.70 15.01 17.38
N GLY A 280 5.94 15.77 18.44
CA GLY A 280 5.34 17.09 18.65
C GLY A 280 3.89 17.02 19.14
N SER A 281 3.38 18.14 19.66
CA SER A 281 2.04 18.24 20.25
C SER A 281 1.08 19.10 19.44
N GLY A 282 1.42 19.47 18.20
CA GLY A 282 0.55 20.27 17.33
C GLY A 282 -0.73 19.52 16.95
N ASP A 283 -1.83 20.24 16.79
CA ASP A 283 -3.10 19.64 16.38
C ASP A 283 -3.06 19.13 14.92
N GLU A 284 -2.28 19.82 14.08
CA GLU A 284 -2.02 19.47 12.69
C GLU A 284 -0.83 18.50 12.59
N LEU A 285 -1.02 17.38 11.89
CA LEU A 285 0.03 16.39 11.62
C LEU A 285 0.57 16.52 10.20
N VAL A 286 1.88 16.49 10.04
CA VAL A 286 2.53 16.34 8.73
C VAL A 286 3.18 14.96 8.62
N ILE A 287 2.77 14.19 7.62
CA ILE A 287 3.43 12.93 7.24
C ILE A 287 4.48 13.22 6.17
N LEU A 288 5.72 12.83 6.44
CA LEU A 288 6.85 12.98 5.51
C LEU A 288 7.09 11.70 4.73
N LEU A 289 7.25 11.80 3.42
CA LEU A 289 7.51 10.67 2.50
C LEU A 289 8.78 10.94 1.68
N HIS A 290 9.77 10.05 1.75
CA HIS A 290 11.08 10.23 1.12
C HIS A 290 11.19 9.68 -0.31
N GLY A 291 12.19 10.13 -1.07
CA GLY A 291 12.43 9.64 -2.43
C GLY A 291 12.92 8.19 -2.54
N LEU A 292 13.01 7.70 -3.77
CA LEU A 292 13.56 6.38 -4.12
C LEU A 292 15.03 6.26 -3.69
N GLY A 293 15.40 5.10 -3.13
CA GLY A 293 16.76 4.82 -2.68
C GLY A 293 17.18 5.58 -1.42
N ARG A 294 16.22 6.16 -0.70
CA ARG A 294 16.42 6.91 0.54
C ARG A 294 15.77 6.20 1.73
N THR A 295 15.96 6.81 2.90
CA THR A 295 15.26 6.50 4.15
C THR A 295 14.66 7.79 4.71
N SER A 296 13.80 7.68 5.71
CA SER A 296 13.21 8.82 6.43
C SER A 296 14.24 9.84 6.93
N ARG A 297 15.50 9.42 7.17
CA ARG A 297 16.60 10.30 7.57
C ARG A 297 16.83 11.46 6.61
N SER A 298 16.57 11.28 5.31
CA SER A 298 16.74 12.37 4.34
C SER A 298 15.74 13.51 4.55
N MET A 299 14.64 13.27 5.28
CA MET A 299 13.60 14.24 5.57
C MET A 299 13.76 14.88 6.96
N ASN A 300 14.80 14.54 7.73
CA ASN A 300 14.96 15.03 9.11
C ASN A 300 15.02 16.56 9.20
N ALA A 301 15.75 17.24 8.31
CA ALA A 301 15.82 18.70 8.35
C ALA A 301 14.45 19.36 8.12
N MET A 302 13.62 18.78 7.25
CA MET A 302 12.23 19.19 7.06
C MET A 302 11.37 18.89 8.29
N ALA A 303 11.56 17.72 8.90
CA ALA A 303 10.86 17.34 10.13
C ALA A 303 11.13 18.32 11.27
N ASP A 304 12.39 18.67 11.49
CA ASP A 304 12.82 19.61 12.53
C ASP A 304 12.20 21.00 12.27
N ALA A 305 12.26 21.50 11.02
CA ALA A 305 11.65 22.77 10.65
C ALA A 305 10.14 22.81 10.90
N LEU A 306 9.42 21.71 10.62
CA LEU A 306 7.97 21.61 10.87
C LEU A 306 7.65 21.54 12.37
N LEU A 307 8.43 20.79 13.16
CA LEU A 307 8.29 20.71 14.61
C LEU A 307 8.53 22.09 15.26
N ASP A 308 9.59 22.79 14.84
CA ASP A 308 9.91 24.15 15.31
C ASP A 308 8.80 25.16 14.96
N ASN A 309 7.99 24.85 13.93
CA ASN A 309 6.84 25.63 13.52
C ASN A 309 5.52 25.05 14.02
N GLY A 310 5.53 24.23 15.08
CA GLY A 310 4.33 23.85 15.83
C GLY A 310 3.47 22.76 15.21
N PHE A 311 3.93 22.10 14.14
CA PHE A 311 3.27 20.90 13.61
C PHE A 311 3.65 19.66 14.45
N SER A 312 2.76 18.68 14.52
CA SER A 312 3.18 17.30 14.78
C SER A 312 3.77 16.70 13.51
N VAL A 313 4.72 15.78 13.64
CA VAL A 313 5.38 15.15 12.50
C VAL A 313 5.44 13.64 12.64
N CYS A 314 5.06 12.95 11.56
CA CYS A 314 5.31 11.53 11.32
C CYS A 314 6.32 11.42 10.18
N ASN A 315 7.57 11.06 10.48
CA ASN A 315 8.58 10.88 9.44
C ASN A 315 8.62 9.41 8.99
N GLN A 316 7.75 9.07 8.03
CA GLN A 316 7.48 7.68 7.62
C GLN A 316 8.64 7.12 6.78
N ASN A 317 9.20 6.00 7.23
CA ASN A 317 10.19 5.23 6.47
C ASN A 317 9.51 4.13 5.66
N TYR A 318 10.09 3.74 4.53
CA TYR A 318 9.63 2.56 3.79
C TYR A 318 10.75 2.03 2.90
N PRO A 319 10.73 0.73 2.55
CA PRO A 319 11.77 0.10 1.75
C PRO A 319 11.60 0.44 0.25
N SER A 320 11.89 1.70 -0.10
CA SER A 320 11.58 2.30 -1.41
C SER A 320 12.10 1.55 -2.64
N ARG A 321 13.09 0.65 -2.49
CA ARG A 321 13.70 -0.15 -3.56
C ARG A 321 13.24 -1.61 -3.60
N ASN A 322 12.38 -2.04 -2.69
CA ASN A 322 12.10 -3.47 -2.51
C ASN A 322 10.71 -3.87 -2.97
N GLU A 323 9.82 -2.90 -3.14
CA GLU A 323 8.39 -3.13 -3.31
C GLU A 323 7.83 -2.20 -4.40
N THR A 324 6.64 -2.54 -4.91
CA THR A 324 5.90 -1.68 -5.86
C THR A 324 5.23 -0.52 -5.14
N VAL A 325 4.78 0.50 -5.89
CA VAL A 325 4.04 1.64 -5.33
C VAL A 325 2.78 1.19 -4.57
N GLN A 326 2.07 0.18 -5.09
CA GLN A 326 0.88 -0.39 -4.45
C GLN A 326 1.22 -0.95 -3.06
N MET A 327 2.28 -1.74 -2.95
CA MET A 327 2.74 -2.31 -1.68
C MET A 327 3.25 -1.21 -0.74
N LEU A 328 4.04 -0.26 -1.24
CA LEU A 328 4.58 0.87 -0.46
C LEU A 328 3.48 1.80 0.07
N SER A 329 2.36 1.93 -0.64
CA SER A 329 1.24 2.77 -0.20
C SER A 329 0.60 2.29 1.11
N SER A 330 0.78 1.02 1.51
CA SER A 330 0.32 0.51 2.81
C SER A 330 0.99 1.18 4.00
N TYR A 331 2.24 1.66 3.83
CA TYR A 331 2.94 2.46 4.84
C TYR A 331 2.28 3.83 5.02
N VAL A 332 1.85 4.45 3.91
CA VAL A 332 1.13 5.73 3.94
C VAL A 332 -0.22 5.56 4.61
N ALA A 333 -1.00 4.56 4.20
CA ALA A 333 -2.31 4.28 4.76
C ALA A 333 -2.24 3.94 6.26
N SER A 334 -1.25 3.15 6.66
CA SER A 334 -1.00 2.81 8.05
C SER A 334 -0.61 4.02 8.88
N ALA A 335 0.24 4.92 8.38
CA ALA A 335 0.60 6.17 9.05
C ALA A 335 -0.61 7.10 9.25
N VAL A 336 -1.44 7.26 8.22
CA VAL A 336 -2.69 8.03 8.32
C VAL A 336 -3.65 7.39 9.33
N GLN A 337 -3.79 6.06 9.31
CA GLN A 337 -4.68 5.36 10.22
C GLN A 337 -4.22 5.48 11.69
N LYS A 338 -2.90 5.43 11.92
CA LYS A 338 -2.30 5.72 13.24
C LYS A 338 -2.62 7.14 13.69
N ALA A 339 -2.47 8.12 12.81
CA ALA A 339 -2.81 9.51 13.09
C ALA A 339 -4.27 9.68 13.55
N ARG A 340 -5.20 9.01 12.88
CA ARG A 340 -6.63 9.03 13.26
C ARG A 340 -6.87 8.42 14.63
N MET A 341 -6.24 7.28 14.93
CA MET A 341 -6.35 6.65 16.26
C MET A 341 -5.78 7.52 17.38
N GLU A 342 -4.79 8.36 17.08
CA GLU A 342 -4.22 9.34 18.00
C GLU A 342 -4.97 10.69 18.00
N GLY A 343 -6.12 10.78 17.32
CA GLY A 343 -6.99 11.94 17.34
C GLY A 343 -6.54 13.11 16.44
N LYS A 344 -5.61 12.87 15.50
CA LYS A 344 -5.20 13.88 14.51
C LYS A 344 -6.21 13.94 13.39
N SER A 345 -7.05 14.98 13.38
CA SER A 345 -8.08 15.18 12.36
C SER A 345 -7.56 15.88 11.10
N GLN A 346 -6.53 16.74 11.24
CA GLN A 346 -5.93 17.45 10.12
C GLN A 346 -4.56 16.84 9.77
N VAL A 347 -4.47 16.23 8.58
CA VAL A 347 -3.27 15.48 8.14
C VAL A 347 -2.77 16.01 6.81
N HIS A 348 -1.55 16.54 6.83
CA HIS A 348 -0.83 17.03 5.66
C HIS A 348 0.21 16.02 5.19
N PHE A 349 0.64 16.17 3.94
CA PHE A 349 1.81 15.47 3.41
C PHE A 349 2.87 16.46 2.95
N VAL A 350 4.13 16.15 3.26
CA VAL A 350 5.28 16.75 2.56
C VAL A 350 6.13 15.62 1.99
N THR A 351 6.30 15.63 0.68
CA THR A 351 6.87 14.49 -0.03
C THR A 351 8.11 14.88 -0.81
N HIS A 352 9.00 13.92 -1.07
CA HIS A 352 10.11 14.07 -1.99
C HIS A 352 10.09 12.99 -3.06
N SER A 353 10.22 13.38 -4.34
CA SER A 353 10.38 12.45 -5.47
C SER A 353 9.31 11.34 -5.47
N LEU A 354 9.69 10.04 -5.46
CA LEU A 354 8.78 8.88 -5.35
C LEU A 354 7.71 9.04 -4.24
N GLY A 355 8.04 9.69 -3.12
CA GLY A 355 7.06 9.94 -2.05
C GLY A 355 5.83 10.71 -2.53
N GLY A 356 5.98 11.58 -3.54
CA GLY A 356 4.86 12.30 -4.16
C GLY A 356 3.94 11.35 -4.92
N ILE A 357 4.50 10.33 -5.59
CA ILE A 357 3.73 9.29 -6.29
C ILE A 357 3.01 8.38 -5.28
N LEU A 358 3.65 8.06 -4.15
CA LEU A 358 2.98 7.31 -3.07
C LEU A 358 1.80 8.09 -2.49
N ALA A 359 1.96 9.40 -2.24
CA ALA A 359 0.86 10.24 -1.78
C ALA A 359 -0.27 10.31 -2.81
N ARG A 360 0.05 10.49 -4.10
CA ARG A 360 -0.94 10.45 -5.19
C ARG A 360 -1.68 9.13 -5.24
N TYR A 361 -0.97 8.01 -5.18
CA TYR A 361 -1.58 6.68 -5.19
C TYR A 361 -2.51 6.49 -3.97
N TYR A 362 -2.03 6.83 -2.77
CA TYR A 362 -2.85 6.76 -1.57
C TYR A 362 -4.14 7.59 -1.72
N LEU A 363 -4.02 8.87 -2.10
CA LEU A 363 -5.17 9.77 -2.25
C LEU A 363 -6.15 9.36 -3.35
N ALA A 364 -5.66 8.71 -4.41
CA ALA A 364 -6.47 8.20 -5.50
C ALA A 364 -7.34 7.01 -5.10
N TYR A 365 -6.83 6.16 -4.21
CA TYR A 365 -7.47 4.88 -3.86
C TYR A 365 -7.94 4.82 -2.39
N SER A 366 -7.71 5.87 -1.61
CA SER A 366 -8.34 6.04 -0.29
C SER A 366 -9.70 6.72 -0.45
N SER A 367 -10.75 6.13 0.10
CA SER A 367 -12.12 6.66 0.06
C SER A 367 -12.41 7.80 1.03
N HIS A 368 -11.48 8.09 1.92
CA HIS A 368 -11.60 9.18 2.87
C HIS A 368 -10.89 10.42 2.36
N GLU A 369 -11.65 11.51 2.29
CA GLU A 369 -11.07 12.84 2.12
C GLU A 369 -10.21 13.17 3.34
N LEU A 370 -8.96 13.54 3.08
CA LEU A 370 -8.11 14.13 4.10
C LEU A 370 -8.43 15.61 4.21
N ASP A 371 -8.72 16.05 5.43
CA ASP A 371 -8.68 17.46 5.77
C ASP A 371 -7.20 17.85 5.93
N GLY A 372 -6.62 18.44 4.89
CA GLY A 372 -5.19 18.75 4.87
C GLY A 372 -4.69 19.28 3.53
N ARG A 373 -3.38 19.36 3.40
CA ARG A 373 -2.67 19.89 2.22
C ARG A 373 -1.47 19.03 1.89
N VAL A 374 -1.07 19.03 0.62
CA VAL A 374 0.12 18.31 0.15
C VAL A 374 1.13 19.31 -0.39
N VAL A 375 2.39 19.19 0.03
CA VAL A 375 3.52 19.84 -0.64
C VAL A 375 4.42 18.77 -1.24
N MET A 376 4.63 18.84 -2.55
CA MET A 376 5.50 17.90 -3.27
C MET A 376 6.81 18.57 -3.66
N LEU A 377 7.92 17.99 -3.25
CA LEU A 377 9.27 18.42 -3.60
C LEU A 377 9.80 17.55 -4.75
N ALA A 378 9.98 18.16 -5.92
CA ALA A 378 10.47 17.52 -7.13
C ALA A 378 9.81 16.15 -7.46
N PRO A 379 8.45 16.06 -7.50
CA PRO A 379 7.78 14.82 -7.86
C PRO A 379 7.91 14.51 -9.36
N PRO A 380 8.16 13.27 -9.80
CA PRO A 380 8.10 12.88 -11.22
C PRO A 380 6.65 12.62 -11.64
N ASN A 381 5.80 13.66 -11.62
CA ASN A 381 4.36 13.51 -11.78
C ASN A 381 3.92 13.05 -13.17
N GLN A 382 4.77 13.27 -14.18
CA GLN A 382 4.58 12.81 -15.56
C GLN A 382 5.50 11.62 -15.92
N GLY A 383 6.12 10.99 -14.92
CA GLY A 383 7.17 10.00 -15.10
C GLY A 383 8.58 10.60 -15.06
N SER A 384 9.57 9.75 -15.27
CA SER A 384 10.99 10.06 -15.12
C SER A 384 11.77 9.67 -16.37
N GLU A 385 12.33 10.65 -17.06
CA GLU A 385 13.14 10.49 -18.27
C GLU A 385 14.40 9.64 -18.00
N ILE A 386 14.92 9.69 -16.76
CA ILE A 386 15.98 8.79 -16.28
C ILE A 386 15.55 7.33 -16.33
N VAL A 387 14.30 7.01 -15.98
CA VAL A 387 13.80 5.63 -15.99
C VAL A 387 13.76 5.12 -17.43
N ASP A 388 13.21 5.92 -18.37
CA ASP A 388 13.15 5.55 -19.78
C ASP A 388 14.54 5.29 -20.40
N THR A 389 15.53 6.08 -19.97
CA THR A 389 16.91 5.91 -20.41
C THR A 389 17.54 4.63 -19.85
N LEU A 390 17.30 4.34 -18.58
CA LEU A 390 17.91 3.21 -17.88
C LEU A 390 17.22 1.87 -18.18
N GLU A 391 15.97 1.87 -18.64
CA GLU A 391 15.27 0.67 -19.15
C GLU A 391 16.02 -0.01 -20.31
N GLN A 392 16.87 0.73 -21.03
CA GLN A 392 17.74 0.18 -22.08
C GLN A 392 18.87 -0.72 -21.51
N TRP A 393 19.06 -0.76 -20.19
CA TRP A 393 20.10 -1.50 -19.46
C TRP A 393 19.51 -2.34 -18.30
N PRO A 394 18.60 -3.29 -18.58
CA PRO A 394 17.68 -3.87 -17.59
C PRO A 394 18.38 -4.56 -16.40
N GLY A 395 19.46 -5.32 -16.64
CA GLY A 395 20.11 -6.11 -15.58
C GLY A 395 20.83 -5.30 -14.47
N ILE A 396 21.22 -4.05 -14.74
CA ILE A 396 21.89 -3.17 -13.76
C ILE A 396 20.86 -2.30 -13.05
N PHE A 397 19.84 -1.85 -13.79
CA PHE A 397 18.79 -0.99 -13.27
C PHE A 397 17.96 -1.68 -12.18
N GLU A 398 17.57 -2.94 -12.40
CA GLU A 398 16.71 -3.70 -11.48
C GLU A 398 17.34 -3.90 -10.11
N GLN A 399 18.62 -4.27 -10.07
CA GLN A 399 19.36 -4.46 -8.81
C GLN A 399 19.56 -3.15 -8.03
N ILE A 400 19.53 -2.00 -8.72
CA ILE A 400 19.84 -0.70 -8.14
C ILE A 400 18.60 0.12 -7.78
N MET A 401 17.51 0.02 -8.54
CA MET A 401 16.38 0.95 -8.39
C MET A 401 15.11 0.27 -7.89
N GLY A 402 14.95 -1.04 -8.10
CA GLY A 402 13.86 -1.82 -7.53
C GLY A 402 12.50 -1.68 -8.22
N PRO A 403 11.47 -2.41 -7.75
CA PRO A 403 10.20 -2.57 -8.47
C PRO A 403 9.41 -1.28 -8.68
N ALA A 404 9.36 -0.40 -7.67
CA ALA A 404 8.67 0.89 -7.79
C ALA A 404 9.22 1.76 -8.92
N ALA A 405 10.55 1.73 -9.18
CA ALA A 405 11.17 2.56 -10.20
C ALA A 405 10.67 2.24 -11.61
N ARG A 406 10.40 0.96 -11.91
CA ARG A 406 9.86 0.50 -13.21
C ARG A 406 8.45 1.02 -13.50
N GLN A 407 7.76 1.51 -12.48
CA GLN A 407 6.41 2.03 -12.63
C GLN A 407 6.40 3.53 -12.96
N LEU A 408 7.57 4.18 -13.02
CA LEU A 408 7.71 5.63 -13.11
C LEU A 408 8.22 6.10 -14.48
N SER A 409 8.08 5.31 -15.54
CA SER A 409 8.42 5.74 -16.90
C SER A 409 7.53 6.89 -17.37
N THR A 410 7.91 7.56 -18.46
CA THR A 410 7.10 8.65 -19.05
C THR A 410 5.99 8.16 -19.99
N SER A 411 5.87 6.84 -20.19
CA SER A 411 4.80 6.26 -21.02
C SER A 411 3.42 6.67 -20.50
N PRO A 412 2.44 6.94 -21.40
CA PRO A 412 1.07 7.24 -20.99
C PRO A 412 0.43 6.16 -20.11
N GLU A 413 0.84 4.90 -20.29
CA GLU A 413 0.38 3.73 -19.55
C GLU A 413 1.09 3.56 -18.19
N SER A 414 2.10 4.37 -17.90
CA SER A 414 2.83 4.31 -16.64
C SER A 414 1.95 4.73 -15.46
N LEU A 415 2.28 4.22 -14.26
CA LEU A 415 1.49 4.48 -13.06
C LEU A 415 1.27 5.98 -12.78
N PRO A 416 2.29 6.87 -12.78
CA PRO A 416 2.06 8.29 -12.49
C PRO A 416 1.13 8.97 -13.50
N ASN A 417 1.10 8.50 -14.75
CA ASN A 417 0.25 9.04 -15.81
C ASN A 417 -1.18 8.49 -15.80
N GLN A 418 -1.39 7.31 -15.19
CA GLN A 418 -2.70 6.69 -15.01
C GLN A 418 -3.39 7.07 -13.68
N LEU A 419 -2.67 7.71 -12.75
CA LEU A 419 -3.24 8.13 -11.47
C LEU A 419 -4.25 9.27 -11.65
N PRO A 420 -5.46 9.15 -11.06
CA PRO A 420 -6.49 10.16 -11.19
C PRO A 420 -6.08 11.50 -10.54
N PRO A 421 -6.77 12.60 -10.88
CA PRO A 421 -6.52 13.90 -10.28
C PRO A 421 -6.74 13.91 -8.76
N ILE A 422 -5.90 14.65 -8.03
CA ILE A 422 -6.07 14.86 -6.58
C ILE A 422 -7.05 16.01 -6.33
N SER A 423 -7.98 15.81 -5.39
CA SER A 423 -8.99 16.80 -4.98
C SER A 423 -8.56 17.74 -3.85
N ILE A 424 -7.52 17.40 -3.07
CA ILE A 424 -6.99 18.23 -1.98
C ILE A 424 -5.97 19.26 -2.48
N PRO A 425 -5.77 20.40 -1.79
CA PRO A 425 -4.79 21.41 -2.20
C PRO A 425 -3.37 20.87 -2.30
N VAL A 426 -2.74 21.00 -3.47
CA VAL A 426 -1.36 20.58 -3.74
C VAL A 426 -0.50 21.77 -4.12
N GLY A 427 0.62 21.97 -3.41
CA GLY A 427 1.70 22.88 -3.77
C GLY A 427 2.89 22.09 -4.27
N ILE A 428 3.55 22.54 -5.34
CA ILE A 428 4.69 21.84 -5.93
C ILE A 428 5.91 22.76 -5.99
N LEU A 429 7.02 22.29 -5.41
CA LEU A 429 8.32 22.96 -5.48
C LEU A 429 9.23 22.17 -6.42
N ALA A 430 9.64 22.79 -7.52
CA ALA A 430 10.52 22.20 -8.53
C ALA A 430 11.92 22.81 -8.44
N GLY A 431 12.97 21.98 -8.40
CA GLY A 431 14.33 22.47 -8.47
C GLY A 431 14.77 22.81 -9.90
N ASP A 432 15.72 23.74 -10.06
CA ASP A 432 16.31 24.10 -11.36
C ASP A 432 17.86 24.04 -11.39
N ARG A 433 18.47 23.45 -10.35
CA ARG A 433 19.92 23.26 -10.26
C ARG A 433 20.24 21.79 -10.25
N SER A 434 21.17 21.33 -11.09
CA SER A 434 21.73 19.99 -10.89
C SER A 434 22.73 20.00 -9.74
N SER A 435 22.45 19.19 -8.71
CA SER A 435 23.40 18.87 -7.65
C SER A 435 24.24 17.62 -7.96
N ASP A 436 23.92 16.90 -9.04
CA ASP A 436 24.45 15.58 -9.34
C ASP A 436 24.50 15.34 -10.86
N PRO A 437 25.67 15.55 -11.51
CA PRO A 437 25.73 15.77 -12.96
C PRO A 437 25.62 14.51 -13.83
N TRP A 438 25.37 13.33 -13.24
CA TRP A 438 25.35 12.06 -13.97
C TRP A 438 24.30 11.99 -15.07
N PHE A 439 23.20 12.72 -14.92
CA PHE A 439 22.05 12.69 -15.83
C PHE A 439 21.80 14.03 -16.53
N ASP A 440 22.67 15.03 -16.33
CA ASP A 440 22.47 16.38 -16.90
C ASP A 440 22.33 16.35 -18.42
N GLY A 441 23.05 15.45 -19.09
CA GLY A 441 22.97 15.23 -20.54
C GLY A 441 21.60 14.78 -21.06
N LEU A 442 20.70 14.29 -20.18
CA LEU A 442 19.33 13.93 -20.52
C LEU A 442 18.39 15.14 -20.55
N PHE A 443 18.80 16.25 -19.95
CA PHE A 443 17.96 17.41 -19.70
C PHE A 443 18.51 18.69 -20.32
N GLU A 444 19.43 18.61 -21.29
CA GLU A 444 20.22 19.73 -21.82
C GLU A 444 19.40 20.93 -22.33
N GLU A 445 18.11 20.74 -22.65
CA GLU A 445 17.21 21.79 -23.14
C GLU A 445 16.09 22.19 -22.15
N THR A 446 16.06 21.63 -20.93
CA THR A 446 14.96 21.85 -19.98
C THR A 446 15.45 22.23 -18.58
N ALA A 447 14.75 23.17 -17.92
CA ALA A 447 15.02 23.47 -16.51
C ALA A 447 14.75 22.21 -15.67
N ASN A 448 15.71 21.80 -14.85
CA ASN A 448 15.68 20.54 -14.12
C ASN A 448 16.56 20.60 -12.86
N ASP A 449 16.35 19.68 -11.94
CA ASP A 449 17.09 19.59 -10.68
C ASP A 449 18.21 18.53 -10.67
N GLY A 450 18.61 18.06 -11.86
CA GLY A 450 19.53 16.96 -12.10
C GLY A 450 18.87 15.59 -12.16
N LYS A 451 17.56 15.46 -11.83
CA LYS A 451 16.82 14.19 -11.94
C LYS A 451 15.42 14.28 -12.50
N VAL A 452 14.74 15.40 -12.28
CA VAL A 452 13.36 15.62 -12.71
C VAL A 452 13.28 16.99 -13.39
N SER A 453 12.67 17.01 -14.56
CA SER A 453 12.39 18.26 -15.27
C SER A 453 11.31 19.07 -14.54
N VAL A 454 11.41 20.40 -14.56
CA VAL A 454 10.42 21.29 -13.94
C VAL A 454 9.02 21.00 -14.49
N GLU A 455 8.91 20.67 -15.78
CA GLU A 455 7.63 20.35 -16.42
C GLU A 455 7.04 19.03 -15.90
N SER A 456 7.85 17.97 -15.76
CA SER A 456 7.40 16.68 -15.22
C SER A 456 6.83 16.82 -13.79
N THR A 457 7.23 17.85 -13.04
CA THR A 457 6.67 18.08 -11.69
C THR A 457 5.21 18.52 -11.67
N ARG A 458 4.68 19.08 -12.76
CA ARG A 458 3.36 19.72 -12.75
C ARG A 458 2.21 18.72 -12.61
N LEU A 459 1.14 19.17 -11.95
CA LEU A 459 -0.18 18.52 -11.97
C LEU A 459 -1.22 19.51 -12.46
N LEU A 460 -2.21 19.03 -13.20
CA LEU A 460 -3.34 19.86 -13.65
C LEU A 460 -4.13 20.47 -12.47
N THR A 461 -4.18 19.78 -11.32
CA THR A 461 -4.96 20.21 -10.15
C THR A 461 -4.15 20.96 -9.09
N MET A 462 -2.85 21.23 -9.32
CA MET A 462 -2.04 21.94 -8.34
C MET A 462 -2.56 23.37 -8.11
N LYS A 463 -2.50 23.82 -6.86
CA LYS A 463 -2.90 25.17 -6.45
C LYS A 463 -1.78 26.18 -6.65
N ASP A 464 -0.54 25.74 -6.48
CA ASP A 464 0.62 26.58 -6.61
C ASP A 464 1.82 25.77 -7.10
N HIS A 465 2.70 26.40 -7.86
CA HIS A 465 3.91 25.81 -8.41
C HIS A 465 5.02 26.86 -8.41
N LYS A 466 6.13 26.56 -7.72
CA LYS A 466 7.26 27.48 -7.60
C LYS A 466 8.56 26.76 -7.92
N VAL A 467 9.37 27.42 -8.76
CA VAL A 467 10.72 26.95 -9.10
C VAL A 467 11.69 27.53 -8.08
N VAL A 468 12.59 26.70 -7.57
CA VAL A 468 13.56 27.07 -6.54
C VAL A 468 14.99 26.71 -6.97
N PRO A 469 16.00 27.50 -6.57
CA PRO A 469 17.40 27.26 -6.91
C PRO A 469 18.01 26.13 -6.07
N ALA A 470 17.50 24.91 -6.22
CA ALA A 470 17.89 23.73 -5.48
C ALA A 470 18.00 22.50 -6.39
N GLY A 471 18.88 21.57 -6.00
CA GLY A 471 18.99 20.28 -6.68
C GLY A 471 18.21 19.17 -6.01
N HIS A 472 17.90 18.14 -6.80
CA HIS A 472 16.97 17.06 -6.43
C HIS A 472 17.33 16.43 -5.08
N THR A 473 18.62 16.20 -4.87
CA THR A 473 19.11 15.34 -3.79
C THR A 473 18.91 15.97 -2.41
N PHE A 474 18.95 17.30 -2.31
CA PHE A 474 18.95 18.04 -1.05
C PHE A 474 17.91 19.15 -0.99
N ILE A 475 16.94 19.19 -1.91
CA ILE A 475 15.88 20.20 -1.94
C ILE A 475 15.16 20.35 -0.59
N MET A 476 14.92 19.24 0.12
CA MET A 476 14.29 19.23 1.45
C MET A 476 15.13 19.84 2.58
N ASN A 477 16.43 20.01 2.37
CA ASN A 477 17.36 20.63 3.32
C ASN A 477 17.52 22.14 3.10
N ASN A 478 17.00 22.67 2.00
CA ASN A 478 17.05 24.09 1.71
C ASN A 478 16.07 24.85 2.62
N ARG A 479 16.56 25.89 3.32
CA ARG A 479 15.76 26.66 4.28
C ARG A 479 14.66 27.48 3.63
N ASP A 480 14.89 27.98 2.41
CA ASP A 480 13.87 28.71 1.66
C ASP A 480 12.75 27.75 1.27
N VAL A 481 13.09 26.55 0.80
CA VAL A 481 12.13 25.47 0.52
C VAL A 481 11.32 25.11 1.77
N GLN A 482 11.95 25.01 2.94
CA GLN A 482 11.24 24.75 4.20
C GLN A 482 10.25 25.87 4.53
N ALA A 483 10.63 27.14 4.35
CA ALA A 483 9.73 28.28 4.55
C ALA A 483 8.54 28.25 3.58
N GLU A 484 8.77 27.89 2.31
CA GLU A 484 7.71 27.72 1.31
C GLU A 484 6.74 26.60 1.70
N VAL A 485 7.27 25.46 2.14
CA VAL A 485 6.47 24.33 2.64
C VAL A 485 5.58 24.77 3.79
N ILE A 486 6.16 25.43 4.80
CA ILE A 486 5.42 25.92 5.98
C ILE A 486 4.33 26.92 5.56
N SER A 487 4.64 27.85 4.65
CA SER A 487 3.67 28.80 4.12
C SER A 487 2.50 28.10 3.44
N PHE A 488 2.77 27.14 2.55
CA PHE A 488 1.72 26.41 1.85
C PHE A 488 0.87 25.58 2.81
N LEU A 489 1.50 24.89 3.77
CA LEU A 489 0.77 24.12 4.77
C LEU A 489 -0.14 24.98 5.63
N ARG A 490 0.23 26.22 5.95
CA ARG A 490 -0.59 27.16 6.76
C ARG A 490 -1.61 27.95 5.96
N TYR A 491 -1.26 28.39 4.75
CA TYR A 491 -2.04 29.39 4.00
C TYR A 491 -2.51 28.92 2.62
N GLY A 492 -2.09 27.74 2.16
CA GLY A 492 -2.47 27.17 0.87
C GLY A 492 -1.83 27.82 -0.35
N HIS A 493 -0.78 28.63 -0.16
CA HIS A 493 0.04 29.23 -1.21
C HIS A 493 1.48 29.41 -0.75
N PHE A 494 2.41 29.41 -1.70
CA PHE A 494 3.81 29.72 -1.47
C PHE A 494 3.99 31.20 -1.16
N LEU A 495 5.11 31.55 -0.53
CA LEU A 495 5.48 32.93 -0.26
C LEU A 495 5.55 33.66 -1.60
N LYS A 496 4.87 34.81 -1.67
CA LYS A 496 5.05 35.73 -2.78
C LYS A 496 6.50 36.19 -2.73
N ASP A 497 7.16 36.19 -3.88
CA ASP A 497 8.42 36.90 -4.00
C ASP A 497 8.11 38.34 -3.58
N GLU A 498 8.75 38.83 -2.52
CA GLU A 498 8.66 40.24 -2.16
C GLU A 498 8.93 41.01 -3.46
N LEU A 499 8.04 41.94 -3.82
CA LEU A 499 8.31 42.90 -4.88
C LEU A 499 9.69 43.49 -4.55
N ALA A 500 10.72 42.99 -5.22
CA ALA A 500 12.06 43.52 -5.12
C ALA A 500 11.91 44.97 -5.54
N GLY A 501 11.97 45.85 -4.53
CA GLY A 501 11.58 47.23 -4.64
C GLY A 501 12.34 47.94 -5.75
N GLU A 502 11.60 48.86 -6.35
CA GLU A 502 12.00 49.91 -7.30
C GLU A 502 13.34 50.60 -6.97
#